data_AF-A0A352HRJ3-F1
#
_entry.id   AF-A0A352HRJ3-F1
#
_cell.length_a   1.000
_cell.length_b   1.000
_cell.length_c   1.000
_cell.angle_alpha   90.00
_cell.angle_beta   90.00
_cell.angle_gamma   90.00
#
_symmetry.space_group_name_H-M   'P 1'
#
loop_
_entity.id
_entity.type
_entity.pdbx_description
1 polymer ?
#
loop_
_entity_poly.entity_id
_entity_poly.type
_entity_poly.pdbx_seq_one_letter_code
_entity_poly.pdbx_strand_id
1 'polypeptide(L)'
;SGYLFLNRFGDRITARGIAQQLKNYAEKYGLTPSVVYPHSFRHRFAKNFLEKFNDISLLADLMGHESIETTRIYLRRSSTEQQEIVDKVITW
;
A
#
# COMPACT_ATOMS: atom_id res chain seq x y z
N SER A 1 22.77 19.87 -5.87
CA SER A 1 21.51 19.15 -6.12
C SER A 1 21.85 17.80 -6.72
N GLY A 2 21.20 16.71 -6.26
CA GLY A 2 21.49 15.34 -6.71
C GLY A 2 20.36 14.40 -6.33
N TYR A 3 20.38 13.19 -6.88
CA TYR A 3 19.39 12.17 -6.53
C TYR A 3 19.73 11.54 -5.18
N LEU A 4 18.74 11.37 -4.30
CA LEU A 4 18.92 10.72 -3.00
C LEU A 4 19.19 9.21 -3.13
N PHE A 5 18.58 8.57 -4.12
CA PHE A 5 18.69 7.13 -4.34
C PHE A 5 19.38 6.84 -5.68
N LEU A 6 20.54 6.19 -5.56
CA LEU A 6 21.38 5.81 -6.70
C LEU A 6 21.36 4.30 -6.91
N ASN A 7 21.61 3.88 -8.13
CA ASN A 7 21.92 2.50 -8.47
C ASN A 7 23.39 2.20 -8.14
N ARG A 8 23.83 0.95 -8.34
CA ARG A 8 25.22 0.53 -8.10
C ARG A 8 26.28 1.21 -8.98
N PHE A 9 25.86 1.91 -10.04
CA PHE A 9 26.72 2.63 -10.97
C PHE A 9 26.77 4.14 -10.68
N GLY A 10 26.03 4.62 -9.68
CA GLY A 10 25.97 6.04 -9.31
C GLY A 10 24.89 6.85 -10.04
N ASP A 11 24.08 6.22 -10.90
CA ASP A 11 22.97 6.90 -11.57
C ASP A 11 21.68 6.83 -10.76
N ARG A 12 20.68 7.64 -11.10
CA ARG A 12 19.34 7.58 -10.51
C ARG A 12 18.74 6.17 -10.60
N ILE A 13 18.28 5.62 -9.46
CA ILE A 13 17.54 4.36 -9.48
C ILE A 13 16.18 4.51 -10.17
N THR A 14 15.80 3.52 -10.98
CA THR A 14 14.49 3.49 -11.65
C THR A 14 13.45 2.78 -10.80
N ALA A 15 12.16 3.08 -11.01
CA ALA A 15 11.06 2.38 -10.33
C ALA A 15 11.11 0.85 -10.58
N ARG A 16 11.46 0.44 -11.80
CA ARG A 16 11.69 -0.97 -12.14
C ARG A 16 12.85 -1.58 -11.35
N GLY A 17 13.93 -0.82 -11.15
CA GLY A 17 15.06 -1.21 -10.32
C GLY A 17 14.63 -1.47 -8.87
N ILE A 18 13.86 -0.56 -8.28
CA ILE A 18 13.29 -0.73 -6.93
C ILE A 18 12.42 -1.99 -6.86
N ALA A 19 11.51 -2.17 -7.81
CA ALA A 19 10.62 -3.33 -7.85
C ALA A 19 11.41 -4.65 -7.96
N GLN A 20 12.49 -4.68 -8.74
CA GLN A 20 13.34 -5.87 -8.84
C GLN A 20 14.09 -6.15 -7.54
N GLN A 21 14.65 -5.13 -6.89
CA GLN A 21 15.32 -5.30 -5.60
C GLN A 21 14.37 -5.86 -4.55
N LEU A 22 13.13 -5.36 -4.50
CA LEU A 22 12.10 -5.88 -3.60
C LEU A 22 11.79 -7.36 -3.84
N LYS A 23 11.73 -7.82 -5.09
CA LYS A 23 11.57 -9.24 -5.43
C LYS A 23 12.76 -10.08 -4.95
N ASN A 24 13.98 -9.60 -5.16
CA ASN A 24 15.18 -10.29 -4.69
C ASN A 24 15.17 -10.43 -3.15
N TYR A 25 14.71 -9.40 -2.42
CA TYR A 25 14.53 -9.50 -0.97
C TYR A 25 13.40 -10.46 -0.59
N ALA A 26 12.31 -10.52 -1.36
CA ALA A 26 11.23 -11.47 -1.12
C ALA A 26 11.76 -12.91 -1.16
N GLU A 27 12.49 -13.26 -2.22
CA GLU A 27 13.12 -14.58 -2.36
C GLU A 27 14.10 -14.87 -1.22
N LYS A 28 14.96 -13.90 -0.89
CA LYS A 28 15.95 -14.01 0.19
C LYS A 28 15.32 -14.34 1.55
N TYR A 29 14.14 -13.79 1.83
CA TYR A 29 13.44 -13.97 3.11
C TYR A 29 12.28 -14.97 3.05
N GLY A 30 12.16 -15.76 1.97
CA GLY A 30 11.10 -16.78 1.83
C GLY A 30 9.68 -16.21 1.68
N LEU A 31 9.55 -14.96 1.22
CA LEU A 31 8.27 -14.32 0.92
C LEU A 31 7.88 -14.58 -0.53
N THR A 32 6.58 -14.63 -0.82
CA THR A 32 6.07 -14.81 -2.19
C THR A 32 6.42 -13.59 -3.07
N PRO A 33 7.28 -13.71 -4.10
CA PRO A 33 7.77 -12.52 -4.83
C PRO A 33 6.69 -11.79 -5.64
N SER A 34 5.61 -12.49 -6.02
CA SER A 34 4.49 -11.89 -6.76
C SER A 34 3.71 -10.85 -5.95
N VAL A 35 3.79 -10.87 -4.61
CA VAL A 35 3.09 -9.92 -3.73
C VAL A 35 4.00 -8.84 -3.16
N VAL A 36 5.31 -8.90 -3.41
CA VAL A 36 6.30 -7.95 -2.86
C VAL A 36 6.76 -6.98 -3.93
N TYR A 37 6.06 -5.84 -4.04
CA TYR A 37 6.32 -4.77 -4.99
C TYR A 37 5.77 -3.42 -4.46
N PRO A 38 6.21 -2.27 -4.98
CA PRO A 38 5.92 -0.96 -4.37
C PRO A 38 4.44 -0.68 -4.11
N HIS A 39 3.55 -1.01 -5.05
CA HIS A 39 2.11 -0.79 -4.86
C HIS A 39 1.49 -1.70 -3.78
N SER A 40 2.03 -2.90 -3.55
CA SER A 40 1.59 -3.78 -2.46
C SER A 40 1.90 -3.16 -1.08
N PHE A 41 3.09 -2.58 -0.93
CA PHE A 41 3.44 -1.81 0.28
C PHE A 41 2.53 -0.59 0.46
N ARG A 42 2.25 0.16 -0.62
CA ARG A 42 1.30 1.29 -0.58
C ARG A 42 -0.09 0.84 -0.13
N HIS A 43 -0.57 -0.30 -0.64
CA HIS A 43 -1.85 -0.85 -0.23
C HIS A 43 -1.86 -1.30 1.24
N ARG A 44 -0.79 -1.96 1.70
CA ARG A 44 -0.67 -2.36 3.11
C ARG A 44 -0.62 -1.15 4.04
N PHE A 45 0.12 -0.12 3.65
CA PHE A 45 0.14 1.15 4.36
C PHE A 45 -1.27 1.73 4.51
N ALA A 46 -2.00 1.87 3.40
CA ALA A 46 -3.34 2.43 3.39
C ALA A 46 -4.36 1.64 4.25
N LYS A 47 -4.38 0.31 4.11
CA LYS A 47 -5.26 -0.55 4.95
C LYS A 47 -4.92 -0.41 6.44
N ASN A 48 -3.64 -0.54 6.81
CA ASN A 48 -3.21 -0.40 8.21
C ASN A 48 -3.55 0.98 8.79
N PHE A 49 -3.44 2.03 7.97
CA PHE A 49 -3.80 3.38 8.39
C PHE A 49 -5.30 3.51 8.69
N LEU A 50 -6.15 3.06 7.76
CA LEU A 50 -7.60 3.13 7.92
C LEU A 50 -8.11 2.23 9.05
N GLU A 51 -7.48 1.07 9.27
CA GLU A 51 -7.80 0.19 10.39
C GLU A 51 -7.53 0.85 11.76
N LYS A 52 -6.50 1.72 11.85
CA LYS A 52 -6.10 2.36 13.12
C LYS A 52 -6.74 3.72 13.36
N PHE A 53 -6.84 4.55 12.32
CA PHE A 53 -7.24 5.95 12.44
C PHE A 53 -8.57 6.26 11.74
N ASN A 54 -9.01 5.41 10.82
CA ASN A 54 -10.27 5.53 10.07
C ASN A 54 -10.53 6.94 9.48
N ASP A 55 -9.47 7.62 9.03
CA ASP A 55 -9.53 8.94 8.40
C ASP A 55 -9.05 8.86 6.94
N ILE A 56 -10.01 8.88 6.01
CA ILE A 56 -9.70 8.80 4.58
C ILE A 56 -9.11 10.11 4.01
N SER A 57 -9.48 11.26 4.57
CA SER A 57 -9.00 12.56 4.10
C SER A 57 -7.52 12.72 4.44
N LEU A 58 -7.16 12.44 5.69
CA LEU A 58 -5.77 12.46 6.12
C LEU A 58 -4.92 11.44 5.36
N LEU A 59 -5.48 10.26 5.05
CA LEU A 59 -4.80 9.29 4.21
C LEU A 59 -4.55 9.82 2.80
N ALA A 60 -5.52 10.51 2.19
CA ALA A 60 -5.38 11.09 0.86
C ALA A 60 -4.24 12.12 0.81
N ASP A 61 -4.19 13.01 1.81
CA ASP A 61 -3.15 14.03 1.95
C ASP A 61 -1.77 13.40 2.09
N LEU A 62 -1.64 12.39 2.96
CA LEU A 62 -0.38 11.70 3.21
C LEU A 62 0.12 10.91 1.99
N MET A 63 -0.82 10.43 1.17
CA MET A 63 -0.52 9.68 -0.06
C MET A 63 -0.30 10.60 -1.27
N GLY A 64 -0.58 11.90 -1.14
CA GLY A 64 -0.49 12.90 -2.20
C GLY A 64 -1.51 12.65 -3.31
N HIS A 65 -2.71 12.18 -2.98
CA HIS A 65 -3.78 11.98 -3.97
C HIS A 65 -4.52 13.29 -4.23
N GLU A 66 -4.67 13.67 -5.49
CA GLU A 66 -5.42 14.86 -5.91
C GLU A 66 -6.94 14.73 -5.65
N SER A 67 -7.43 13.51 -5.45
CA SER A 67 -8.85 13.24 -5.20
C SER A 67 -9.04 12.12 -4.17
N ILE A 68 -10.02 12.31 -3.29
CA ILE A 68 -10.45 11.31 -2.30
C ILE A 68 -10.91 10.02 -2.98
N GLU A 69 -11.49 10.12 -4.18
CA GLU A 69 -11.92 8.98 -5.01
C GLU A 69 -10.78 8.00 -5.26
N THR A 70 -9.55 8.49 -5.48
CA THR A 70 -8.36 7.65 -5.66
C THR A 70 -8.04 6.88 -4.37
N THR A 71 -8.25 7.48 -3.20
CA THR A 71 -8.05 6.85 -1.89
C THR A 71 -9.16 5.86 -1.54
N ARG A 72 -10.39 6.07 -2.05
CA ARG A 72 -11.56 5.23 -1.75
C ARG A 72 -11.37 3.77 -2.16
N ILE A 73 -10.47 3.48 -3.09
CA ILE A 73 -10.12 2.09 -3.46
C ILE A 73 -9.69 1.25 -2.24
N TYR A 74 -9.12 1.88 -1.20
CA TYR A 74 -8.66 1.19 0.01
C TYR A 74 -9.77 0.96 1.06
N LEU A 75 -10.92 1.62 0.93
CA LEU A 75 -12.11 1.36 1.74
C LEU A 75 -12.92 0.17 1.25
N ARG A 76 -12.61 -0.38 0.06
CA ARG A 76 -13.30 -1.56 -0.46
C ARG A 76 -13.06 -2.72 0.50
N ARG A 77 -14.13 -3.08 1.18
CA ARG A 77 -14.19 -4.26 2.04
C ARG A 77 -14.59 -5.47 1.20
N SER A 78 -14.08 -6.64 1.55
CA SER A 78 -14.61 -7.88 1.00
C SER A 78 -16.07 -8.04 1.41
N SER A 79 -16.85 -8.80 0.65
CA SER A 79 -18.24 -9.11 1.02
C SER A 79 -18.33 -9.73 2.43
N THR A 80 -17.32 -10.52 2.80
CA THR A 80 -17.17 -11.11 4.14
C THR A 80 -16.97 -10.03 5.22
N GLU A 81 -16.04 -9.09 5.02
CA GLU A 81 -15.80 -8.00 5.96
C GLU A 81 -17.05 -7.10 6.11
N GLN A 82 -17.84 -6.92 5.04
CA GLN A 82 -19.10 -6.17 5.12
C GLN A 82 -20.16 -6.92 5.92
N GLN A 83 -20.28 -8.23 5.71
CA GLN A 83 -21.24 -9.08 6.42
C GLN A 83 -20.95 -9.09 7.93
N GLU A 84 -19.69 -9.25 8.34
CA GLU A 84 -19.30 -9.20 9.75
C GLU A 84 -19.64 -7.88 10.45
N ILE A 85 -19.61 -6.75 9.72
CA ILE A 85 -20.00 -5.44 10.26
C ILE A 85 -21.53 -5.37 10.42
N VAL A 86 -22.26 -5.82 9.40
CA VAL A 86 -23.73 -5.85 9.44
C VAL A 86 -24.20 -6.71 10.62
N ASP A 87 -23.62 -7.89 10.81
CA ASP A 87 -23.95 -8.79 11.91
C ASP A 87 -23.60 -8.20 13.29
N LYS A 88 -22.62 -7.31 13.38
CA LYS A 88 -22.26 -6.59 14.63
C LYS A 88 -23.14 -5.37 14.90
N VAL A 89 -23.62 -4.70 13.86
CA VAL A 89 -24.38 -3.43 13.98
C VAL A 89 -25.87 -3.69 14.08
N ILE A 90 -26.37 -4.74 13.42
CA ILE A 90 -27.77 -5.14 13.46
C ILE A 90 -27.92 -6.25 14.49
N THR A 91 -28.35 -5.89 15.70
CA THR A 91 -28.93 -6.85 16.65
C THR A 91 -30.33 -7.21 16.20
N TRP A 92 -30.54 -8.49 15.86
CA TRP A 92 -31.85 -9.10 15.68
C TRP A 92 -32.52 -9.39 17.02
#